data_AF-A0A7S3E1M0-F1
#
_entry.id   AF-A0A7S3E1M0-F1
#
_cell.length_a   1.000
_cell.length_b   1.000
_cell.length_c   1.000
_cell.angle_alpha   90.00
_cell.angle_beta   90.00
_cell.angle_gamma   90.00
#
_symmetry.space_group_name_H-M   'P 1'
#
loop_
_entity.id
_entity.type
_entity.pdbx_description
1 polymer ?
#
loop_
_entity_poly.entity_id
_entity_poly.type
_entity_poly.pdbx_seq_one_letter_code
_entity_poly.pdbx_strand_id
1 'polypeptide(L)'
;RKIIDAPPTPMLSFSPCKTKVLVLNRPPSNPPIADFVREELKLAGARIDPQLRAPSKMSSYLSMSLVPMTEKLPPKPGKGTPIVNLPEDSAINYVSWAPDGKHIAFFVRSMDPAKG
;
A
#
# COMPACT_ATOMS: atom_id res chain seq x y z
N ARG A 1 17.30 19.13 12.74
CA ARG A 1 17.37 17.65 12.59
C ARG A 1 16.01 17.05 12.98
N LYS A 2 15.04 16.94 12.06
CA LYS A 2 13.72 16.29 12.32
C LYS A 2 12.93 15.96 11.04
N ILE A 3 13.62 15.71 9.92
CA ILE A 3 12.99 15.42 8.61
C ILE A 3 12.88 13.90 8.37
N ILE A 4 13.71 13.10 9.06
CA ILE A 4 13.88 11.67 8.77
C ILE A 4 12.69 10.81 9.27
N ASP A 5 11.99 11.24 10.34
CA ASP A 5 10.94 10.44 11.00
C ASP A 5 9.51 10.92 10.74
N ALA A 6 9.30 11.85 9.80
CA ALA A 6 7.94 12.28 9.47
C ALA A 6 7.20 11.16 8.73
N PRO A 7 5.95 10.82 9.13
CA PRO A 7 5.16 9.83 8.41
C PRO A 7 5.00 10.24 6.94
N PRO A 8 5.13 9.30 6.00
CA PRO A 8 4.98 9.61 4.58
C PRO A 8 3.56 10.11 4.31
N THR A 9 3.43 11.11 3.45
CA THR A 9 2.12 11.58 2.99
C THR A 9 1.38 10.43 2.30
N PRO A 10 0.13 10.13 2.69
CA PRO A 10 -0.63 9.06 2.06
C PRO A 10 -0.95 9.39 0.61
N MET A 11 -1.19 8.37 -0.20
CA MET A 11 -1.76 8.57 -1.54
C MET A 11 -3.29 8.71 -1.43
N LEU A 12 -3.86 9.65 -2.17
CA LEU A 12 -5.31 9.85 -2.26
C LEU A 12 -5.80 9.38 -3.62
N SER A 13 -6.76 8.46 -3.62
CA SER A 13 -7.42 7.95 -4.82
C SER A 13 -8.89 8.33 -4.81
N PHE A 14 -9.30 9.17 -5.74
CA PHE A 14 -10.65 9.74 -5.79
C PHE A 14 -11.61 8.79 -6.52
N SER A 15 -12.78 8.53 -5.91
CA SER A 15 -13.84 7.80 -6.61
C SER A 15 -14.28 8.54 -7.88
N PRO A 16 -14.68 7.84 -8.96
CA PRO A 16 -15.14 8.46 -10.20
C PRO A 16 -16.31 9.43 -10.00
N CYS A 17 -17.22 9.12 -9.07
CA CYS A 17 -18.37 9.96 -8.72
C CYS A 17 -18.03 11.11 -7.75
N LYS A 18 -16.77 11.26 -7.34
CA LYS A 18 -16.28 12.33 -6.44
C LYS A 18 -16.97 12.41 -5.08
N THR A 19 -17.56 11.32 -4.61
CA THR A 19 -18.24 11.28 -3.30
C THR A 19 -17.33 10.79 -2.17
N LYS A 20 -16.36 9.93 -2.51
CA LYS A 20 -15.42 9.33 -1.55
C LYS A 20 -13.99 9.41 -2.04
N VAL A 21 -13.07 9.34 -1.09
CA VAL A 21 -11.63 9.28 -1.31
C VAL A 21 -11.09 8.06 -0.57
N LEU A 22 -10.34 7.24 -1.29
CA LEU A 22 -9.57 6.14 -0.75
C LEU A 22 -8.19 6.66 -0.38
N VAL A 23 -7.87 6.59 0.90
CA VAL A 23 -6.58 6.97 1.48
C VAL A 23 -5.72 5.72 1.57
N LEU A 24 -4.56 5.76 0.93
CA LEU A 24 -3.62 4.64 0.83
C LEU A 24 -2.35 5.00 1.60
N ASN A 25 -2.11 4.32 2.71
CA ASN A 25 -0.98 4.59 3.59
C ASN A 25 0.29 3.96 3.03
N ARG A 26 1.36 4.74 2.96
CA ARG A 26 2.65 4.31 2.41
C ARG A 26 3.56 3.75 3.51
N PRO A 27 4.46 2.80 3.19
CA PRO A 27 5.51 2.39 4.09
C PRO A 27 6.45 3.57 4.39
N PRO A 28 7.14 3.54 5.55
CA PRO A 28 8.09 4.58 5.91
C PRO A 28 9.18 4.72 4.84
N SER A 29 9.71 5.94 4.68
CA SER A 29 10.75 6.25 3.69
C SER A 29 12.03 5.45 3.87
N ASN A 30 12.25 4.91 5.08
CA ASN A 30 13.36 4.02 5.39
C ASN A 30 12.80 2.62 5.75
N PRO A 31 12.78 1.67 4.80
CA PRO A 31 12.28 0.32 5.06
C PRO A 31 13.21 -0.41 6.05
N PRO A 32 12.67 -1.40 6.79
CA PRO A 32 13.46 -2.20 7.74
C PRO A 32 14.59 -2.96 7.04
N ILE A 33 15.67 -3.23 7.78
CA ILE A 33 16.86 -3.95 7.28
C ILE A 33 16.48 -5.31 6.67
N ALA A 34 15.47 -5.99 7.21
CA ALA A 34 14.99 -7.27 6.71
C ALA A 34 14.61 -7.24 5.21
N ASP A 35 14.06 -6.11 4.72
CA ASP A 35 13.72 -5.96 3.31
C ASP A 35 14.96 -5.86 2.40
N PHE A 36 16.13 -5.49 2.94
CA PHE A 36 17.39 -5.48 2.21
C PHE A 36 18.05 -6.85 2.09
N VAL A 37 17.66 -7.80 2.94
CA VAL A 37 18.29 -9.14 3.03
C VAL A 37 17.50 -10.19 2.24
N ARG A 38 16.32 -9.85 1.69
CA ARG A 38 15.52 -10.76 0.86
C ARG A 38 16.30 -11.24 -0.36
N GLU A 39 16.13 -12.51 -0.71
CA GLU A 39 16.77 -13.11 -1.88
C GLU A 39 16.21 -12.51 -3.18
N GLU A 40 17.10 -12.12 -4.10
CA GLU A 40 16.74 -11.57 -5.41
C GLU A 40 17.30 -12.46 -6.53
N LEU A 41 16.42 -12.99 -7.38
CA LEU A 41 16.81 -13.64 -8.63
C LEU A 41 17.10 -12.59 -9.70
N LYS A 42 18.30 -12.65 -10.29
CA LYS A 42 18.73 -11.76 -11.37
C LYS A 42 18.55 -12.45 -12.73
N LEU A 43 17.44 -12.17 -13.41
CA LEU A 43 17.08 -12.80 -14.68
C LEU A 43 17.04 -11.75 -15.80
N ALA A 44 17.95 -11.84 -16.77
CA ALA A 44 18.02 -10.92 -17.91
C ALA A 44 17.99 -9.42 -17.52
N GLY A 45 18.63 -9.06 -16.41
CA GLY A 45 18.65 -7.70 -15.87
C GLY A 45 17.47 -7.33 -14.97
N ALA A 46 16.42 -8.16 -14.89
CA ALA A 46 15.36 -8.02 -13.91
C ALA A 46 15.78 -8.59 -12.54
N ARG A 47 15.29 -7.98 -11.46
CA ARG A 47 15.40 -8.48 -10.07
C ARG A 47 14.03 -8.98 -9.64
N ILE A 48 13.90 -10.28 -9.42
CA ILE A 48 12.65 -10.95 -9.10
C ILE A 48 12.74 -11.53 -7.69
N ASP A 49 11.71 -11.27 -6.88
CA ASP A 49 11.46 -11.99 -5.64
C ASP A 49 10.88 -13.37 -6.01
N PRO A 50 11.58 -14.48 -5.75
CA PRO A 50 11.14 -15.82 -6.15
C PRO A 50 9.88 -16.28 -5.39
N GLN A 51 9.69 -15.81 -4.15
CA GLN A 51 8.54 -16.19 -3.33
C GLN A 51 7.28 -15.47 -3.81
N LEU A 52 7.41 -14.18 -4.12
CA LEU A 52 6.30 -13.34 -4.59
C LEU A 52 6.09 -13.40 -6.11
N ARG A 53 7.01 -14.00 -6.86
CA ARG A 53 7.03 -14.06 -8.34
C ARG A 53 6.80 -12.68 -8.97
N ALA A 54 7.41 -11.67 -8.39
CA ALA A 54 7.22 -10.26 -8.73
C ALA A 54 8.57 -9.51 -8.68
N PRO A 55 8.66 -8.28 -9.22
CA PRO A 55 9.83 -7.44 -9.04
C PRO A 55 10.23 -7.33 -7.55
N SER A 56 11.51 -7.54 -7.23
CA SER A 56 12.03 -7.53 -5.85
C SER A 56 11.81 -6.20 -5.14
N LYS A 57 11.80 -5.10 -5.89
CA LYS A 57 11.54 -3.75 -5.37
C LYS A 57 10.28 -3.21 -6.01
N MET A 58 9.18 -3.30 -5.27
CA MET A 58 7.88 -2.77 -5.68
C MET A 58 7.32 -1.92 -4.55
N SER A 59 6.92 -0.68 -4.86
CA SER A 59 6.18 0.14 -3.91
C SER A 59 4.81 -0.48 -3.65
N SER A 60 4.37 -0.45 -2.40
CA SER A 60 3.09 -0.99 -1.95
C SER A 60 2.48 -0.07 -0.90
N TYR A 61 1.21 -0.31 -0.56
CA TYR A 61 0.54 0.35 0.55
C TYR A 61 0.38 -0.62 1.71
N LEU A 62 0.44 -0.10 2.94
CA LEU A 62 0.29 -0.90 4.17
C LEU A 62 -1.17 -1.03 4.60
N SER A 63 -1.98 -0.02 4.31
CA SER A 63 -3.39 -0.01 4.69
C SER A 63 -4.19 0.96 3.84
N MET A 64 -5.50 0.78 3.87
CA MET A 64 -6.45 1.63 3.16
C MET A 64 -7.57 2.09 4.09
N SER A 65 -8.07 3.29 3.86
CA SER A 65 -9.28 3.79 4.53
C SER A 65 -10.09 4.66 3.59
N LEU A 66 -11.40 4.71 3.81
CA LEU A 66 -12.34 5.45 3.00
C LEU A 66 -12.82 6.68 3.77
N VAL A 67 -12.75 7.85 3.14
CA VAL A 67 -13.27 9.10 3.69
C VAL A 67 -14.26 9.75 2.72
N PRO A 68 -15.31 10.43 3.21
CA PRO A 68 -16.13 11.31 2.39
C PRO A 68 -15.28 12.43 1.77
N MET A 69 -15.60 12.84 0.54
CA MET A 69 -14.93 13.98 -0.12
C MET A 69 -15.15 15.31 0.62
N THR A 70 -16.18 15.40 1.48
CA THR A 70 -16.48 16.58 2.29
C THR A 70 -15.51 16.78 3.46
N GLU A 71 -14.68 15.80 3.78
CA GLU A 71 -13.65 15.92 4.83
C GLU A 71 -12.42 16.69 4.33
N LYS A 72 -11.67 17.28 5.26
CA LYS A 72 -10.38 17.90 4.94
C LYS A 72 -9.36 16.83 4.55
N LEU A 73 -8.68 17.01 3.41
CA LEU A 73 -7.70 16.07 2.87
C LEU A 73 -6.25 16.61 2.99
N PRO A 74 -5.24 15.75 3.25
CA PRO A 74 -5.41 14.38 3.73
C PRO A 74 -6.06 14.40 5.13
N PRO A 75 -6.86 13.37 5.48
CA PRO A 75 -7.49 13.31 6.78
C PRO A 75 -6.44 13.17 7.89
N LYS A 76 -6.81 13.59 9.11
CA LYS A 76 -5.98 13.31 10.29
C LYS A 76 -5.81 11.79 10.45
N PRO A 77 -4.69 11.29 11.00
CA PRO A 77 -4.53 9.87 11.29
C PRO A 77 -5.73 9.30 12.06
N GLY A 78 -6.21 8.12 11.66
CA GLY A 78 -7.39 7.48 12.24
C GLY A 78 -8.74 8.04 11.81
N LYS A 79 -8.79 9.12 11.00
CA LYS A 79 -10.04 9.55 10.37
C LYS A 79 -10.32 8.75 9.09
N GLY A 80 -11.48 8.11 9.06
CA GLY A 80 -11.99 7.34 7.92
C GLY A 80 -12.44 5.95 8.33
N THR A 81 -13.16 5.29 7.43
CA THR A 81 -13.57 3.90 7.61
C THR A 81 -12.43 2.99 7.12
N PRO A 82 -11.75 2.25 8.00
CA PRO A 82 -10.65 1.37 7.58
C PRO A 82 -11.17 0.20 6.74
N ILE A 83 -10.39 -0.22 5.76
CA ILE A 83 -10.58 -1.54 5.13
C ILE A 83 -9.94 -2.57 6.06
N VAL A 84 -10.75 -3.49 6.58
CA VAL A 84 -10.36 -4.49 7.57
C VAL A 84 -10.31 -5.89 6.96
N ASN A 85 -9.89 -6.90 7.75
CA ASN A 85 -9.80 -8.31 7.35
C ASN A 85 -8.84 -8.56 6.18
N LEU A 86 -7.80 -7.74 6.06
CA LEU A 86 -6.64 -8.07 5.22
C LEU A 86 -5.73 -9.03 6.00
N PRO A 87 -5.04 -9.97 5.33
CA PRO A 87 -3.99 -10.77 5.95
C PRO A 87 -2.97 -9.90 6.70
N GLU A 88 -2.39 -10.43 7.77
CA GLU A 88 -1.27 -9.76 8.43
C GLU A 88 -0.10 -9.57 7.46
N ASP A 89 0.67 -8.50 7.66
CA ASP A 89 1.79 -8.10 6.79
C ASP A 89 1.43 -8.02 5.30
N SER A 90 0.24 -7.50 5.01
CA SER A 90 -0.22 -7.29 3.62
C SER A 90 0.50 -6.15 2.93
N ALA A 91 1.03 -6.43 1.73
CA ALA A 91 1.41 -5.43 0.75
C ALA A 91 0.29 -5.25 -0.29
N ILE A 92 -0.27 -4.05 -0.35
CA ILE A 92 -1.40 -3.72 -1.23
C ILE A 92 -0.88 -3.04 -2.51
N ASN A 93 -1.34 -3.51 -3.67
CA ASN A 93 -0.92 -3.02 -4.98
C ASN A 93 -2.09 -2.89 -5.97
N TYR A 94 -1.85 -2.18 -7.07
CA TYR A 94 -2.77 -2.07 -8.21
C TYR A 94 -4.21 -1.67 -7.82
N VAL A 95 -4.32 -0.72 -6.91
CA VAL A 95 -5.62 -0.25 -6.42
C VAL A 95 -6.36 0.50 -7.52
N SER A 96 -7.62 0.14 -7.76
CA SER A 96 -8.46 0.76 -8.78
C SER A 96 -9.91 0.85 -8.33
N TRP A 97 -10.60 1.88 -8.82
CA TRP A 97 -12.03 2.06 -8.61
C TRP A 97 -12.81 1.45 -9.78
N ALA A 98 -13.92 0.77 -9.48
CA ALA A 98 -14.90 0.46 -10.50
C ALA A 98 -15.49 1.77 -11.07
N PRO A 99 -15.90 1.80 -12.35
CA PRO A 99 -16.44 3.01 -12.99
C PRO A 99 -17.66 3.61 -12.27
N ASP A 100 -18.44 2.78 -11.58
CA ASP A 100 -19.61 3.20 -10.79
C ASP A 100 -19.23 3.79 -9.42
N GLY A 101 -17.96 3.72 -9.02
CA GLY A 101 -17.45 4.19 -7.73
C GLY A 101 -17.92 3.38 -6.51
N LYS A 102 -18.55 2.22 -6.71
CA LYS A 102 -19.09 1.39 -5.62
C LYS A 102 -18.12 0.30 -5.16
N HIS A 103 -17.23 -0.15 -6.05
CA HIS A 103 -16.29 -1.23 -5.79
C HIS A 103 -14.85 -0.76 -5.96
N ILE A 104 -13.94 -1.40 -5.23
CA ILE A 104 -12.50 -1.19 -5.33
C ILE A 104 -11.86 -2.56 -5.57
N ALA A 105 -11.02 -2.66 -6.58
CA ALA A 105 -10.19 -3.85 -6.83
C ALA A 105 -8.74 -3.54 -6.48
N PHE A 106 -8.06 -4.49 -5.86
CA PHE A 106 -6.67 -4.37 -5.45
C PHE A 106 -6.03 -5.75 -5.31
N PHE A 107 -4.71 -5.81 -5.37
CA PHE A 107 -3.94 -7.02 -5.14
C PHE A 107 -3.41 -7.00 -3.71
N VAL A 108 -3.45 -8.16 -3.05
CA VAL A 108 -2.86 -8.37 -1.72
C VAL A 108 -1.76 -9.41 -1.88
N ARG A 109 -0.59 -9.11 -1.33
CA ARG A 109 0.50 -10.06 -1.14
C ARG A 109 0.80 -10.17 0.34
N SER A 110 0.89 -11.39 0.85
CA SER A 110 1.43 -11.61 2.19
C SER A 110 2.94 -11.44 2.12
N MET A 111 3.50 -10.65 3.03
CA MET A 111 4.94 -10.45 3.16
C MET A 111 5.55 -11.36 4.22
N ASP A 112 4.78 -12.32 4.75
CA ASP A 112 5.28 -13.34 5.69
C ASP A 112 6.44 -14.10 5.00
N PRO A 113 7.66 -14.09 5.57
CA PRO A 113 8.70 -15.00 5.12
C PRO A 113 8.18 -16.41 5.42
N ALA A 114 7.65 -17.06 4.39
CA ALA A 114 7.05 -18.39 4.49
C ALA A 114 7.87 -19.26 5.45
N LYS A 115 7.22 -19.75 6.51
CA LYS A 115 7.76 -20.81 7.38
C LYS A 115 8.28 -21.94 6.50
N GLY A 116 9.60 -21.97 6.35
CA GLY A 116 10.39 -23.13 5.92
C GLY A 116 11.05 -23.72 7.14
#